data_AF-A0A920LZZ2-F1
#
_entry.id   AF-A0A920LZZ2-F1
#
_cell.length_a   1.000
_cell.length_b   1.000
_cell.length_c   1.000
_cell.angle_alpha   90.00
_cell.angle_beta   90.00
_cell.angle_gamma   90.00
#
_symmetry.space_group_name_H-M   'P 1'
#
loop_
_entity.id
_entity.type
_entity.pdbx_description
1 polymer ?
#
loop_
_entity_poly.entity_id
_entity_poly.type
_entity_poly.pdbx_seq_one_letter_code
_entity_poly.pdbx_strand_id
1 'polypeptide(L)'
;MSSWVDQLRALLEHLGLTKAHFVGNSFGGALTLWLAHEHPDLCDKLVLMGPGGWPSKVNENLELLWGYKPSVENMKSILDVMAYDRSIVTDELAELRYKATIREAPRDL
;
A
#
# COMPACT_ATOMS: atom_id res chain seq x y z
N MET A 1 8.13 11.55 5.69
CA MET A 1 8.81 10.82 4.60
C MET A 1 10.24 10.45 4.99
N SER A 2 11.06 11.40 5.43
CA SER A 2 12.44 11.13 5.89
C SER A 2 12.54 9.95 6.88
N SER A 3 11.66 9.85 7.89
CA SER A 3 11.69 8.70 8.83
C SER A 3 11.59 7.33 8.15
N TRP A 4 10.77 7.20 7.10
CA TRP A 4 10.66 5.95 6.33
C TRP A 4 11.86 5.72 5.42
N VAL A 5 12.46 6.79 4.89
CA VAL A 5 13.71 6.70 4.10
C VAL A 5 14.85 6.23 5.00
N ASP A 6 14.99 6.82 6.18
CA ASP A 6 16.01 6.43 7.16
C ASP A 6 15.86 4.98 7.62
N GLN A 7 14.62 4.52 7.84
CA GLN A 7 14.35 3.11 8.14
C GLN A 7 14.80 2.18 7.00
N LEU A 8 14.54 2.56 5.75
CA LEU A 8 14.94 1.76 4.59
C LEU A 8 16.46 1.73 4.43
N ARG A 9 17.14 2.85 4.68
CA ARG A 9 18.61 2.92 4.69
C ARG A 9 19.22 2.06 5.79
N ALA A 10 18.69 2.17 7.01
CA ALA A 10 19.14 1.36 8.14
C ALA A 10 18.96 -0.14 7.88
N LEU A 11 17.88 -0.52 7.18
CA LEU A 11 17.68 -1.90 6.75
C LEU A 11 18.74 -2.35 5.74
N LEU A 12 19.04 -1.54 4.72
CA LEU A 12 20.09 -1.87 3.74
C LEU A 12 21.46 -2.01 4.41
N GLU A 13 21.79 -1.09 5.31
CA GLU A 13 23.03 -1.12 6.09
C GLU A 13 23.12 -2.41 6.93
N HIS A 14 22.06 -2.74 7.67
CA HIS A 14 22.00 -3.96 8.47
C HIS A 14 22.18 -5.23 7.63
N LEU A 15 21.65 -5.23 6.39
CA LEU A 15 21.78 -6.34 5.45
C LEU A 15 23.12 -6.32 4.67
N GLY A 16 23.96 -5.30 4.86
CA GLY A 16 25.21 -5.13 4.12
C GLY A 16 25.03 -4.81 2.64
N LEU A 17 23.86 -4.27 2.26
CA LEU A 17 23.53 -3.92 0.89
C LEU A 17 23.91 -2.47 0.59
N THR A 18 24.83 -2.28 -0.33
CA THR A 18 25.24 -0.93 -0.78
C THR A 18 24.40 -0.42 -1.94
N LYS A 19 23.66 -1.30 -2.63
CA LYS A 19 22.75 -0.97 -3.74
C LYS A 19 21.68 -2.06 -3.91
N ALA A 20 20.45 -1.68 -4.28
CA ALA A 20 19.37 -2.63 -4.51
C ALA A 20 18.44 -2.25 -5.68
N HIS A 21 17.66 -3.23 -6.15
CA HIS A 21 16.46 -2.99 -6.95
C HIS A 21 15.26 -2.83 -6.03
N PHE A 22 14.39 -1.87 -6.32
CA PHE A 22 13.20 -1.58 -5.52
C PHE A 22 11.93 -1.83 -6.32
N VAL A 23 10.97 -2.51 -5.69
CA VAL A 23 9.61 -2.67 -6.18
C VAL A 23 8.68 -1.92 -5.24
N GLY A 24 8.23 -0.74 -5.65
CA GLY A 24 7.40 0.14 -4.85
C GLY A 24 5.94 0.12 -5.30
N ASN A 25 5.04 -0.29 -4.41
CA ASN A 25 3.59 -0.24 -4.63
C ASN A 25 2.94 0.87 -3.79
N SER A 26 2.04 1.67 -4.36
CA SER A 26 1.26 2.69 -3.62
C SER A 26 2.19 3.60 -2.80
N PHE A 27 1.98 3.72 -1.49
CA PHE A 27 2.88 4.43 -0.57
C PHE A 27 4.35 4.01 -0.72
N GLY A 28 4.64 2.71 -0.88
CA GLY A 28 6.00 2.19 -1.09
C GLY A 28 6.63 2.69 -2.38
N GLY A 29 5.83 2.98 -3.41
CA GLY A 29 6.28 3.65 -4.63
C GLY A 29 6.71 5.08 -4.39
N ALA A 30 5.93 5.85 -3.62
CA ALA A 30 6.31 7.19 -3.19
C ALA A 30 7.63 7.14 -2.39
N LEU A 31 7.71 6.24 -1.40
CA LEU A 31 8.91 6.06 -0.58
C LEU A 31 10.15 5.71 -1.42
N THR A 32 9.99 4.81 -2.41
CA THR A 32 11.08 4.43 -3.33
C THR A 32 11.55 5.62 -4.16
N LEU A 33 10.63 6.46 -4.64
CA LEU A 33 10.96 7.70 -5.36
C LEU A 33 11.70 8.70 -4.46
N TRP A 34 11.28 8.84 -3.20
CA TRP A 34 11.97 9.69 -2.22
C TRP A 34 13.38 9.16 -1.89
N LEU A 35 13.55 7.85 -1.69
CA LEU A 35 14.88 7.25 -1.51
C LEU A 35 15.77 7.50 -2.73
N ALA A 36 15.27 7.29 -3.95
CA ALA A 36 16.06 7.50 -5.16
C ALA A 36 16.41 8.98 -5.38
N HIS A 37 15.58 9.91 -4.88
CA HIS A 37 15.86 11.34 -4.91
C HIS A 37 16.96 11.74 -3.92
N GLU A 38 16.89 11.26 -2.68
CA GLU A 38 17.82 11.64 -1.60
C GLU A 38 19.13 10.82 -1.61
N HIS A 39 19.05 9.56 -2.02
CA HIS A 39 20.13 8.57 -2.00
C HIS A 39 20.14 7.71 -3.29
N PRO A 40 20.38 8.34 -4.46
CA PRO A 40 20.37 7.64 -5.75
C PRO A 40 21.42 6.52 -5.84
N ASP A 41 22.51 6.62 -5.08
CA ASP A 41 23.58 5.62 -4.99
C ASP A 41 23.09 4.27 -4.47
N LEU A 42 22.07 4.27 -3.60
CA LEU A 42 21.47 3.06 -3.05
C LEU A 42 20.51 2.36 -4.03
N CYS A 43 20.13 3.01 -5.12
CA CYS A 43 19.10 2.56 -6.06
C CYS A 43 19.69 2.16 -7.42
N ASP A 44 19.40 0.93 -7.89
CA ASP A 44 19.82 0.50 -9.23
C ASP A 44 18.67 0.49 -10.25
N LYS A 45 17.57 -0.21 -9.93
CA LYS A 45 16.36 -0.24 -10.78
C LYS A 45 15.12 -0.11 -9.93
N LEU A 46 14.10 0.55 -10.49
CA LEU A 46 12.83 0.79 -9.83
C LEU A 46 11.71 0.16 -10.66
N VAL A 47 10.83 -0.60 -10.01
CA VAL A 47 9.53 -1.01 -10.54
C VAL A 47 8.47 -0.32 -9.70
N LEU A 48 7.65 0.53 -10.33
CA LEU A 48 6.64 1.34 -9.65
C LEU A 48 5.25 0.86 -10.05
N MET A 49 4.51 0.29 -9.09
CA MET A 49 3.16 -0.22 -9.30
C MET A 49 2.16 0.71 -8.61
N GLY A 50 1.37 1.46 -9.38
CA GLY A 50 0.45 2.48 -8.84
C GLY A 50 1.08 3.36 -7.75
N PRO A 51 2.26 3.97 -7.97
CA PRO A 51 3.00 4.65 -6.93
C PRO A 51 2.25 5.91 -6.44
N GLY A 52 2.30 6.14 -5.13
CA GLY A 52 1.85 7.40 -4.53
C GLY A 52 2.71 8.57 -5.01
N GLY A 53 2.14 9.78 -5.02
CA GLY A 53 2.82 10.98 -5.49
C GLY A 53 2.87 11.14 -7.02
N TRP A 54 2.45 10.13 -7.78
CA TRP A 54 2.23 10.28 -9.22
C TRP A 54 0.97 11.14 -9.47
N PRO A 55 1.01 12.12 -10.40
CA PRO A 55 -0.15 12.94 -10.73
C PRO A 55 -1.18 12.11 -11.50
N SER A 56 -1.97 11.35 -10.75
CA SER A 56 -3.10 10.57 -11.23
C SER A 56 -4.39 11.18 -10.70
N LYS A 57 -5.42 11.21 -11.54
CA LYS A 57 -6.76 11.56 -11.09
C LYS A 57 -7.31 10.38 -10.30
N VAL A 58 -7.82 10.66 -9.10
CA VAL A 58 -8.60 9.67 -8.35
C VAL A 58 -9.85 9.38 -9.17
N ASN A 59 -10.07 8.11 -9.49
CA ASN A 59 -11.28 7.67 -10.19
C ASN A 59 -12.33 7.18 -9.18
N GLU A 60 -13.56 6.97 -9.64
CA GLU A 60 -14.69 6.53 -8.80
C GLU A 60 -14.39 5.28 -7.94
N ASN A 61 -13.63 4.33 -8.51
CA ASN A 61 -13.24 3.11 -7.82
C ASN A 61 -12.26 3.39 -6.66
N LEU A 62 -11.29 4.27 -6.88
CA LEU A 62 -10.34 4.68 -5.86
C LEU A 62 -11.00 5.58 -4.81
N GLU A 63 -11.95 6.42 -5.20
CA GLU A 63 -12.80 7.20 -4.28
C GLU A 63 -13.62 6.27 -3.37
N LEU A 64 -14.25 5.23 -3.93
CA LEU A 64 -15.01 4.25 -3.16
C LEU A 64 -14.12 3.50 -2.16
N LEU A 65 -12.92 3.09 -2.60
CA LEU A 65 -11.95 2.41 -1.75
C LEU A 65 -11.47 3.30 -0.60
N TRP A 66 -11.06 4.53 -0.89
CA TRP A 66 -10.53 5.46 0.12
C TRP A 66 -11.62 6.05 1.02
N GLY A 67 -12.85 6.17 0.51
CA GLY A 67 -14.02 6.64 1.22
C GLY A 67 -14.78 5.58 2.02
N TYR A 68 -14.18 4.40 2.22
CA TYR A 68 -14.81 3.28 2.91
C TYR A 68 -15.46 3.68 4.25
N LYS A 69 -16.72 3.28 4.43
CA LYS A 69 -17.43 3.34 5.72
C LYS A 69 -17.77 1.92 6.18
N PRO A 70 -17.55 1.56 7.45
CA PRO A 70 -17.80 0.20 7.93
C PRO A 70 -19.25 -0.26 7.75
N SER A 71 -19.46 -1.20 6.83
CA SER A 71 -20.64 -2.07 6.73
C SER A 71 -20.27 -3.29 5.87
N VAL A 72 -20.99 -4.40 5.99
CA VAL A 72 -20.77 -5.59 5.15
C VAL A 72 -21.03 -5.25 3.68
N GLU A 73 -22.08 -4.48 3.39
CA GLU A 73 -22.42 -4.02 2.05
C GLU A 73 -21.29 -3.19 1.42
N ASN A 74 -20.78 -2.18 2.14
CA ASN A 74 -19.68 -1.35 1.64
C ASN A 74 -18.40 -2.17 1.46
N MET A 75 -18.14 -3.14 2.33
CA MET A 75 -17.00 -4.05 2.16
C MET A 75 -17.15 -4.90 0.90
N LYS A 76 -18.35 -5.40 0.60
CA LYS A 76 -18.62 -6.14 -0.63
C LYS A 76 -18.37 -5.27 -1.86
N SER A 77 -18.81 -4.01 -1.85
CA SER A 77 -18.55 -3.05 -2.93
C SER A 77 -17.05 -2.79 -3.13
N ILE A 78 -16.28 -2.69 -2.04
CA ILE A 78 -14.82 -2.54 -2.13
C ILE A 78 -14.15 -3.80 -2.66
N LEU A 79 -14.60 -4.98 -2.23
CA LEU A 79 -14.09 -6.24 -2.74
C LEU A 79 -14.36 -6.38 -4.24
N ASP A 80 -15.51 -5.93 -4.76
CA ASP A 80 -15.81 -5.92 -6.20
C ASP A 80 -14.88 -4.99 -7.00
N VAL A 81 -14.39 -3.91 -6.38
CA VAL A 81 -13.38 -3.03 -6.97
C VAL A 81 -11.98 -3.65 -6.94
N MET A 82 -11.61 -4.29 -5.82
CA MET A 82 -10.25 -4.81 -5.61
C MET A 82 -10.00 -6.16 -6.28
N ALA A 83 -11.03 -6.99 -6.42
CA ALA A 83 -10.91 -8.33 -6.96
C ALA A 83 -11.03 -8.33 -8.48
N TYR A 84 -9.97 -8.78 -9.16
CA TYR A 84 -10.06 -9.12 -10.58
C TYR A 84 -11.00 -10.31 -10.82
N ASP A 85 -10.83 -11.38 -10.05
CA ASP A 85 -11.71 -12.54 -10.07
C ASP A 85 -12.90 -12.32 -9.12
N ARG A 86 -14.07 -12.04 -9.68
CA ARG A 86 -15.29 -11.78 -8.91
C ARG A 86 -15.85 -12.99 -8.19
N SER A 87 -15.43 -14.22 -8.53
CA SER A 87 -15.89 -15.43 -7.85
C SER A 87 -15.49 -15.48 -6.37
N ILE A 88 -14.44 -14.72 -6.00
CA ILE A 88 -13.97 -14.63 -4.61
C ILE A 88 -14.78 -13.62 -3.79
N VAL A 89 -15.59 -12.76 -4.41
CA VAL A 89 -16.37 -11.70 -3.74
C VAL A 89 -17.65 -12.29 -3.16
N THR A 90 -17.49 -13.16 -2.16
CA THR A 90 -18.60 -13.81 -1.45
C THR A 90 -19.07 -12.97 -0.27
N ASP A 91 -20.31 -13.22 0.18
CA ASP A 91 -20.84 -12.59 1.39
C ASP A 91 -20.01 -12.95 2.63
N GLU A 92 -19.52 -14.19 2.68
CA GLU A 92 -18.64 -14.66 3.75
C GLU A 92 -17.31 -13.89 3.79
N LEU A 93 -16.67 -13.68 2.63
CA LEU A 93 -15.44 -12.88 2.57
C LEU A 93 -15.70 -11.42 2.96
N ALA A 94 -16.81 -10.85 2.49
CA ALA A 94 -17.21 -9.49 2.85
C ALA A 94 -17.41 -9.35 4.37
N GLU A 95 -18.10 -10.30 5.00
CA GLU A 95 -18.32 -10.28 6.44
C GLU A 95 -17.01 -10.47 7.23
N LEU A 96 -16.14 -11.39 6.80
CA LEU A 96 -14.83 -11.61 7.41
C LEU A 96 -13.97 -10.35 7.35
N ARG A 97 -13.90 -9.70 6.19
CA ARG A 97 -13.12 -8.48 5.99
C ARG A 97 -13.72 -7.30 6.73
N TYR A 98 -15.04 -7.13 6.71
CA TYR A 98 -15.74 -6.11 7.49
C TYR A 98 -15.41 -6.24 8.98
N LYS A 99 -15.54 -7.45 9.56
CA LYS A 99 -15.20 -7.71 10.96
C LYS A 99 -13.77 -7.28 11.27
N ALA A 100 -12.82 -7.53 10.37
CA ALA A 100 -11.44 -7.09 10.55
C ALA A 100 -11.29 -5.55 10.62
N THR A 101 -12.12 -4.79 9.90
CA THR A 101 -12.07 -3.31 9.90
C THR A 101 -12.64 -2.66 11.16
N ILE A 102 -13.48 -3.37 11.91
CA ILE A 102 -14.11 -2.86 13.15
C ILE A 102 -13.52 -3.48 14.41
N ARG A 103 -12.52 -4.36 14.28
CA ARG A 103 -11.79 -4.88 15.45
C ARG A 103 -11.15 -3.69 16.17
N GLU A 104 -11.23 -3.70 17.49
CA GLU A 104 -10.44 -2.78 18.29
C GLU A 104 -8.97 -2.95 17.92
N ALA A 105 -8.28 -1.83 17.70
CA ALA A 105 -6.83 -1.86 17.55
C ALA A 105 -6.22 -2.58 18.76
N PRO A 106 -5.11 -3.33 18.61
CA PRO A 106 -4.40 -3.88 19.74
C PRO A 106 -4.15 -2.74 20.74
N ARG A 107 -4.85 -2.78 21.87
CA ARG A 107 -4.44 -2.06 23.06
C ARG A 107 -3.15 -2.75 23.47
N ASP A 108 -2.05 -2.01 23.60
CA ASP A 108 -0.72 -2.48 23.97
C ASP A 108 0.25 -2.67 22.77
N LEU A 109 0.64 -1.54 22.17
CA LEU A 109 1.99 -1.28 21.64
C LEU A 109 2.47 0.08 22.16
#